data_AF-A0A532VF31-F1
#
_entry.id   AF-A0A532VF31-F1
#
_cell.length_a   1.000
_cell.length_b   1.000
_cell.length_c   1.000
_cell.angle_alpha   90.00
_cell.angle_beta   90.00
_cell.angle_gamma   90.00
#
_symmetry.space_group_name_H-M   'P 1'
#
loop_
_entity.id
_entity.type
_entity.pdbx_description
1 polymer ?
#
loop_
_entity_poly.entity_id
_entity_poly.type
_entity_poly.pdbx_seq_one_letter_code
_entity_poly.pdbx_strand_id
1 'polypeptide(L)'
;MPKSFYLSTNVVLDSIIGSGLGSVLAGNPLTSYVLGGELLKQGMSLVAVTSFLVAWVTVGLVQLPAEALMLGKKFAILRNVFSFAFSMLVAMITVFVLGLL
;
A
#
# COMPACT_ATOMS: atom_id res chain seq x y z
N MET A 1 -25.75 -1.15 7.41
CA MET A 1 -25.96 0.31 7.52
C MET A 1 -25.27 0.98 6.34
N PRO A 2 -25.98 1.71 5.47
CA PRO A 2 -25.53 1.89 4.09
C PRO A 2 -24.61 3.11 3.98
N LYS A 3 -23.42 2.97 3.37
CA LYS A 3 -22.66 4.05 2.73
C LYS A 3 -21.67 3.45 1.72
N SER A 4 -22.13 3.28 0.49
CA SER A 4 -21.23 3.29 -0.67
C SER A 4 -20.43 4.60 -0.70
N PHE A 5 -19.33 4.58 -1.44
CA PHE A 5 -18.89 5.73 -2.26
C PHE A 5 -17.69 6.58 -1.79
N TYR A 6 -16.53 5.99 -1.44
CA TYR A 6 -15.29 6.77 -1.62
C TYR A 6 -14.23 6.13 -2.52
N LEU A 7 -14.32 4.82 -2.84
CA LEU A 7 -13.45 4.18 -3.85
C LEU A 7 -14.16 2.98 -4.56
N SER A 8 -15.47 3.08 -4.80
CA SER A 8 -16.31 1.91 -5.12
C SER A 8 -16.40 1.50 -6.61
N THR A 9 -15.53 1.97 -7.50
CA THR A 9 -15.73 1.70 -8.95
C THR A 9 -14.59 0.96 -9.64
N ASN A 10 -13.38 0.91 -9.08
CA ASN A 10 -12.23 0.23 -9.72
C ASN A 10 -11.20 -0.26 -8.70
N VAL A 11 -11.18 -1.57 -8.45
CA VAL A 11 -10.20 -2.32 -7.63
C VAL A 11 -8.74 -1.90 -7.90
N VAL A 12 -8.47 -1.55 -9.16
CA VAL A 12 -7.15 -1.09 -9.64
C VAL A 12 -6.83 0.32 -9.14
N LEU A 13 -7.78 1.27 -9.22
CA LEU A 13 -7.57 2.64 -8.71
C LEU A 13 -7.37 2.62 -7.20
N ASP A 14 -8.10 1.75 -6.50
CA ASP A 14 -7.98 1.58 -5.07
C ASP A 14 -6.59 1.14 -4.64
N SER A 15 -6.06 0.16 -5.36
CA SER A 15 -4.71 -0.35 -5.14
C SER A 15 -3.65 0.71 -5.45
N ILE A 16 -3.86 1.54 -6.48
CA ILE A 16 -2.92 2.60 -6.86
C ILE A 16 -2.89 3.71 -5.81
N ILE A 17 -4.05 4.18 -5.35
CA ILE A 17 -4.13 5.25 -4.35
C ILE A 17 -3.61 4.76 -3.00
N GLY A 18 -4.01 3.55 -2.58
CA GLY A 18 -3.54 2.93 -1.35
C GLY A 18 -2.03 2.75 -1.33
N SER A 19 -1.47 2.08 -2.34
CA SER A 19 -0.03 1.87 -2.44
C SER A 19 0.75 3.18 -2.61
N GLY A 20 0.22 4.16 -3.34
CA GLY A 20 0.83 5.48 -3.52
C GLY A 20 0.99 6.22 -2.18
N LEU A 21 -0.09 6.30 -1.40
CA LEU A 21 -0.07 6.92 -0.08
C LEU A 21 0.84 6.14 0.89
N GLY A 22 0.77 4.80 0.87
CA GLY A 22 1.59 3.94 1.72
C GLY A 22 3.08 4.10 1.44
N SER A 23 3.44 4.25 0.17
CA SER A 23 4.82 4.44 -0.27
C SER A 23 5.45 5.72 0.28
N VAL A 24 4.70 6.83 0.24
CA VAL A 24 5.21 8.15 0.63
C VAL A 24 5.35 8.27 2.15
N LEU A 25 4.46 7.63 2.90
CA LEU A 25 4.33 7.82 4.35
C LEU A 25 5.23 6.87 5.18
N ALA A 26 6.26 6.27 4.57
CA ALA A 26 7.12 5.26 5.19
C ALA A 26 7.60 5.67 6.62
N GLY A 27 7.23 4.85 7.60
CA GLY A 27 7.46 5.08 9.03
C GLY A 27 7.35 3.79 9.84
N ASN A 28 7.06 3.86 11.14
CA ASN A 28 6.89 2.65 11.96
C ASN A 28 5.65 1.85 11.51
N PRO A 29 5.74 0.54 11.23
CA PRO A 29 4.58 -0.28 10.85
C PRO A 29 3.39 -0.18 11.80
N LEU A 30 3.60 0.04 13.11
CA LEU A 30 2.53 0.23 14.09
C LEU A 30 1.59 1.39 13.72
N THR A 31 2.11 2.50 13.19
CA THR A 31 1.26 3.64 12.81
C THR A 31 0.40 3.33 11.59
N SER A 32 0.92 2.49 10.69
CA SER A 32 0.16 2.06 9.51
C SER A 32 -1.08 1.26 9.89
N TYR A 33 -1.01 0.38 10.90
CA TYR A 33 -2.15 -0.40 11.37
C TYR A 33 -3.22 0.46 12.04
N VAL A 34 -2.81 1.47 12.83
CA VAL A 34 -3.75 2.43 13.45
C VAL A 34 -4.48 3.23 12.38
N LEU A 35 -3.74 3.75 11.38
CA LEU A 35 -4.31 4.47 10.24
C LEU A 35 -5.22 3.56 9.39
N GLY A 36 -4.81 2.34 9.10
CA GLY A 36 -5.61 1.37 8.35
C GLY A 36 -6.93 1.05 9.04
N GLY A 37 -6.92 0.88 10.36
CA GLY A 37 -8.14 0.69 11.15
C GLY A 37 -9.09 1.90 11.09
N GLU A 38 -8.56 3.11 11.09
CA GLU A 38 -9.37 4.33 10.98
C GLU A 38 -9.92 4.51 9.55
N LEU A 39 -9.12 4.23 8.52
CA LEU A 39 -9.55 4.24 7.12
C LEU A 39 -10.69 3.25 6.87
N LEU A 40 -10.60 2.03 7.45
CA LEU A 40 -11.69 1.05 7.40
C LEU A 40 -12.96 1.55 8.10
N LYS A 41 -12.84 2.19 9.27
CA LYS A 41 -13.99 2.81 9.97
C LYS A 41 -14.63 3.94 9.17
N GLN A 42 -13.83 4.68 8.40
CA GLN A 42 -14.32 5.73 7.49
C GLN A 42 -14.94 5.17 6.20
N GLY A 43 -14.96 3.84 6.02
CA GLY A 43 -15.59 3.19 4.87
C GLY A 43 -14.70 3.07 3.64
N MET A 44 -13.38 3.15 3.81
CA MET A 44 -12.45 2.88 2.71
C MET A 44 -12.47 1.40 2.29
N SER A 45 -12.23 1.17 1.00
CA SER A 45 -12.11 -0.16 0.41
C SER A 45 -11.01 -0.98 1.07
N LEU A 46 -11.31 -2.26 1.35
CA LEU A 46 -10.35 -3.22 1.90
C LEU A 46 -9.11 -3.35 1.01
N VAL A 47 -9.27 -3.23 -0.31
CA VAL A 47 -8.18 -3.26 -1.28
C VAL A 47 -7.25 -2.05 -1.13
N ALA A 48 -7.83 -0.86 -0.93
CA ALA A 48 -7.06 0.37 -0.73
C ALA A 48 -6.27 0.32 0.59
N VAL A 49 -6.89 -0.17 1.66
CA VAL A 49 -6.23 -0.26 2.96
C VAL A 49 -5.14 -1.33 2.97
N THR A 50 -5.38 -2.48 2.35
CA THR A 50 -4.37 -3.55 2.27
C THR A 50 -3.17 -3.15 1.42
N SER A 51 -3.39 -2.55 0.24
CA SER A 51 -2.30 -2.03 -0.61
C SER A 51 -1.50 -0.92 0.09
N PHE A 52 -2.17 -0.06 0.84
CA PHE A 52 -1.53 0.94 1.70
C PHE A 52 -0.63 0.31 2.76
N LEU A 53 -1.13 -0.65 3.53
CA LEU A 53 -0.36 -1.31 4.59
C LEU A 53 0.87 -2.04 4.01
N VAL A 54 0.68 -2.78 2.92
CA VAL A 54 1.77 -3.52 2.29
C VAL A 54 2.81 -2.56 1.70
N ALA A 55 2.38 -1.51 0.99
CA ALA A 55 3.31 -0.52 0.45
C ALA A 55 4.06 0.22 1.56
N TRP A 56 3.41 0.56 2.67
CA TRP A 56 4.05 1.23 3.80
C TRP A 56 5.24 0.47 4.37
N VAL A 57 5.13 -0.85 4.48
CA VAL A 57 6.18 -1.70 5.07
C VAL A 57 7.24 -2.07 4.03
N THR A 58 6.87 -2.17 2.75
CA THR A 58 7.75 -2.71 1.69
C THR A 58 8.43 -1.63 0.84
N VAL A 59 7.83 -0.45 0.71
CA VAL A 59 8.34 0.65 -0.10
C VAL A 59 9.18 1.56 0.79
N GLY A 60 10.49 1.42 0.68
CA GLY A 60 11.46 2.18 1.45
C GLY A 60 11.82 3.51 0.79
N LEU A 61 10.85 4.38 0.44
CA LEU A 61 11.15 5.71 -0.13
C LEU A 61 12.06 6.55 0.79
N VAL A 62 11.88 6.44 2.11
CA VAL A 62 12.73 7.13 3.11
C VAL A 62 14.13 6.49 3.21
N GLN A 63 14.24 5.18 2.96
CA GLN A 63 15.52 4.43 3.01
C GLN A 63 16.26 4.42 1.67
N LEU A 64 15.65 4.91 0.60
CA LEU A 64 16.22 5.05 -0.74
C LEU A 64 17.59 5.76 -0.76
N PRO A 65 17.82 6.90 -0.06
CA PRO A 65 19.15 7.51 0.00
C PRO A 65 20.19 6.61 0.69
N ALA A 66 19.82 5.91 1.76
CA ALA A 66 20.72 4.98 2.46
C ALA A 66 21.06 3.77 1.60
N GLU A 67 20.07 3.19 0.91
CA GLU A 67 20.29 2.07 -0.01
C GLU A 67 21.10 2.46 -1.24
N ALA A 68 20.86 3.65 -1.80
CA ALA A 68 21.60 4.14 -2.94
C ALA A 68 23.09 4.32 -2.62
N LEU A 69 23.42 4.67 -1.37
CA LEU A 69 24.79 4.79 -0.88
C LEU A 69 25.44 3.43 -0.60
N MET A 70 24.72 2.46 -0.04
CA MET A 70 25.29 1.17 0.36
C MET A 70 25.31 0.12 -0.76
N LEU A 71 24.25 0.04 -1.58
CA LEU A 71 24.02 -1.02 -2.56
C LEU A 71 24.00 -0.51 -4.01
N GLY A 72 24.04 0.82 -4.19
CA GLY A 72 24.05 1.48 -5.49
C GLY A 72 22.66 1.89 -5.99
N LYS A 73 22.62 3.02 -6.69
CA LYS A 73 21.39 3.70 -7.12
C LYS A 73 20.48 2.84 -8.00
N LYS A 74 21.05 2.00 -8.88
CA LYS A 74 20.26 1.12 -9.77
C LYS A 74 19.49 0.06 -8.97
N PHE A 75 20.10 -0.51 -7.94
CA PHE A 75 19.47 -1.51 -7.08
C PHE A 75 18.34 -0.92 -6.25
N ALA A 76 18.57 0.24 -5.62
CA ALA A 76 17.59 0.91 -4.78
C ALA A 76 16.31 1.28 -5.55
N ILE A 77 16.45 1.81 -6.78
CA ILE A 77 15.31 2.15 -7.64
C ILE A 77 14.55 0.89 -8.04
N LEU A 78 15.25 -0.14 -8.50
CA LEU A 78 14.62 -1.37 -8.97
C LEU A 78 13.82 -2.05 -7.84
N ARG A 79 14.40 -2.12 -6.64
CA ARG A 79 13.74 -2.67 -5.45
C ARG A 79 12.43 -1.93 -5.17
N ASN A 80 12.45 -0.60 -5.16
CA ASN A 80 11.26 0.18 -4.80
C ASN A 80 10.13 0.06 -5.84
N VAL A 81 10.49 0.03 -7.13
CA VAL A 81 9.50 -0.17 -8.21
C VAL A 81 8.87 -1.55 -8.13
N PHE A 82 9.67 -2.60 -7.91
CA PHE A 82 9.14 -3.95 -7.72
C PHE A 82 8.29 -4.05 -6.45
N SER A 83 8.74 -3.52 -5.30
CA SER A 83 7.96 -3.50 -4.06
C SER A 83 6.60 -2.82 -4.25
N PHE A 84 6.57 -1.70 -4.98
CA PHE A 84 5.34 -0.99 -5.29
C PHE A 84 4.37 -1.86 -6.13
N ALA A 85 4.87 -2.48 -7.20
CA ALA A 85 4.06 -3.38 -8.04
C ALA A 85 3.55 -4.60 -7.25
N PHE A 86 4.41 -5.23 -6.43
CA PHE A 86 4.03 -6.36 -5.59
C PHE A 86 3.00 -5.96 -4.53
N SER A 87 3.05 -4.74 -3.98
CA SER A 87 2.07 -4.30 -3.00
C SER A 87 0.63 -4.30 -3.54
N MET A 88 0.44 -3.89 -4.81
CA MET A 88 -0.87 -3.95 -5.48
C MET A 88 -1.29 -5.39 -5.73
N LEU A 89 -0.37 -6.24 -6.21
CA LEU A 89 -0.66 -7.65 -6.45
C LEU A 89 -1.08 -8.37 -5.17
N VAL A 90 -0.35 -8.17 -4.06
CA VAL A 90 -0.67 -8.78 -2.77
C VAL A 90 -2.02 -8.28 -2.25
N ALA A 91 -2.33 -7.00 -2.40
CA ALA A 91 -3.64 -6.46 -2.01
C ALA A 91 -4.79 -7.13 -2.76
N MET A 92 -4.69 -7.22 -4.10
CA MET A 92 -5.70 -7.90 -4.92
C MET A 92 -5.85 -9.38 -4.56
N ILE A 93 -4.73 -10.10 -4.43
CA ILE A 93 -4.73 -11.53 -4.07
C ILE A 93 -5.34 -11.73 -2.68
N THR A 94 -5.01 -10.87 -1.71
CA THR A 94 -5.52 -10.99 -0.34
C THR A 94 -7.03 -10.83 -0.30
N VAL A 95 -7.57 -9.81 -0.98
CA VAL A 95 -9.03 -9.61 -1.04
C VAL A 95 -9.73 -10.72 -1.82
N PHE A 96 -9.08 -11.27 -2.86
CA PHE A 96 -9.57 -12.43 -3.59
C PHE A 96 -9.64 -13.69 -2.71
N VAL A 97 -8.58 -13.98 -1.96
CA VAL A 97 -8.52 -15.13 -1.03
C VAL A 97 -9.58 -15.03 0.05
N LEU A 98 -9.88 -13.82 0.52
CA LEU A 98 -10.94 -13.58 1.51
C LEU A 98 -12.36 -13.66 0.92
N GLY A 99 -12.50 -13.90 -0.39
CA GLY A 99 -13.80 -13.98 -1.08
C GLY A 99 -14.57 -12.65 -1.10
N LEU A 100 -13.85 -11.52 -0.99
CA LEU A 100 -14.40 -10.17 -0.90
C LEU A 100 -14.37 -9.41 -2.24
N LEU A 101 -14.02 -10.10 -3.32
CA LEU A 101 -13.91 -9.57 -4.68
C LEU A 101 -15.07 -10.01 -5.58
#